data_AF-A0AAW3QZQ7-F1
#
_entry.id   AF-A0AAW3QZQ7-F1
#
_cell.length_a   1.000
_cell.length_b   1.000
_cell.length_c   1.000
_cell.angle_alpha   90.00
_cell.angle_beta   90.00
_cell.angle_gamma   90.00
#
_symmetry.space_group_name_H-M   'P 1'
#
loop_
_entity.id
_entity.type
_entity.pdbx_description
1 polymer ?
#
loop_
_entity_poly.entity_id
_entity_poly.type
_entity_poly.pdbx_seq_one_letter_code
_entity_poly.pdbx_strand_id
1 'polypeptide(L)'
;MTASPESVTRDAQSMARTLSQTFGPGLCVKEVLHRLARLLKITERQAKSLFYGEWERLPAYVYLRLTEAYRSNLERAARQAEHRAAIYRALSHEWDELCAQDTYACALTASDGEQNMRSVQPLPSSILETASRPSQTGSSAA
;
A
#
# COMPACT_ATOMS: atom_id res chain seq x y z
N MET A 1 -8.13 28.52 14.86
CA MET A 1 -8.60 28.07 13.54
C MET A 1 -9.98 27.45 13.71
N THR A 2 -11.05 28.18 13.40
CA THR A 2 -12.42 27.64 13.49
C THR A 2 -12.71 26.86 12.21
N ALA A 3 -12.92 25.54 12.34
CA ALA A 3 -13.31 24.71 11.20
C ALA A 3 -14.63 25.23 10.60
N SER A 4 -14.65 25.50 9.30
CA SER A 4 -15.89 25.82 8.58
C SER A 4 -16.83 24.61 8.65
N PRO A 5 -18.15 24.78 8.81
CA PRO A 5 -19.09 23.66 8.81
C PRO A 5 -18.95 22.75 7.57
N GLU A 6 -18.61 23.31 6.42
CA GLU A 6 -18.34 22.57 5.18
C GLU A 6 -17.08 21.69 5.25
N SER A 7 -16.07 22.13 6.00
CA SER A 7 -14.86 21.32 6.22
C SER A 7 -15.17 20.09 7.08
N VAL A 8 -16.01 20.26 8.11
CA VAL A 8 -16.39 19.17 9.02
C VAL A 8 -17.19 18.08 8.29
N THR A 9 -18.10 18.48 7.40
CA THR A 9 -18.91 17.52 6.64
C THR A 9 -18.09 16.79 5.57
N ARG A 10 -17.14 17.48 4.92
CA ARG A 10 -16.18 16.87 3.99
C ARG A 10 -15.25 15.87 4.71
N ASP A 11 -14.74 16.23 5.87
CA ASP A 11 -13.90 15.35 6.68
C ASP A 11 -14.70 14.12 7.14
N ALA A 12 -15.95 14.31 7.55
CA ALA A 12 -16.84 13.21 7.91
C ALA A 12 -17.10 12.26 6.73
N GLN A 13 -17.33 12.81 5.54
CA GLN A 13 -17.48 12.00 4.33
C GLN A 13 -16.20 11.18 4.05
N SER A 14 -15.04 11.82 4.14
CA SER A 14 -13.74 11.16 3.93
C SER A 14 -13.55 10.00 4.91
N MET A 15 -13.76 10.24 6.22
CA MET A 15 -13.65 9.21 7.26
C MET A 15 -14.55 8.01 6.99
N ALA A 16 -15.80 8.23 6.57
CA ALA A 16 -16.69 7.12 6.27
C ALA A 16 -16.33 6.36 4.99
N ARG A 17 -15.80 7.05 3.97
CA ARG A 17 -15.27 6.37 2.78
C ARG A 17 -14.08 5.49 3.16
N THR A 18 -13.16 5.97 3.99
CA THR A 18 -12.05 5.15 4.49
C THR A 18 -12.57 3.95 5.28
N LEU A 19 -13.52 4.13 6.19
CA LEU A 19 -14.13 3.01 6.92
C LEU A 19 -14.76 1.98 5.97
N SER A 20 -15.47 2.45 4.94
CA SER A 20 -16.13 1.56 3.98
C SER A 20 -15.17 0.67 3.20
N GLN A 21 -13.97 1.16 2.90
CA GLN A 21 -12.93 0.39 2.21
C GLN A 21 -12.45 -0.80 3.06
N THR A 22 -12.59 -0.73 4.38
CA THR A 22 -12.18 -1.81 5.29
C THR A 22 -13.20 -2.94 5.43
N PHE A 23 -14.40 -2.82 4.85
CA PHE A 23 -15.43 -3.85 4.96
C PHE A 23 -15.18 -5.10 4.11
N GLY A 24 -14.25 -5.01 3.16
CA GLY A 24 -13.86 -6.12 2.29
C GLY A 24 -14.13 -5.84 0.81
N PRO A 25 -13.41 -6.51 -0.09
CA PRO A 25 -13.58 -6.34 -1.53
C PRO A 25 -14.92 -6.91 -2.02
N GLY A 26 -15.43 -6.37 -3.13
CA GLY A 26 -16.58 -6.92 -3.85
C GLY A 26 -17.95 -6.61 -3.24
N LEU A 27 -18.03 -5.79 -2.20
CA LEU A 27 -19.32 -5.40 -1.61
C LEU A 27 -20.07 -4.41 -2.49
N CYS A 28 -21.38 -4.61 -2.61
CA CYS A 28 -22.22 -3.63 -3.29
C CYS A 28 -22.43 -2.38 -2.39
N VAL A 29 -22.77 -1.25 -3.01
CA VAL A 29 -22.96 0.02 -2.27
C VAL A 29 -24.02 -0.13 -1.17
N LYS A 30 -25.08 -0.91 -1.41
CA LYS A 30 -26.13 -1.15 -0.41
C LYS A 30 -25.59 -1.85 0.84
N GLU A 31 -24.76 -2.88 0.67
CA GLU A 31 -24.12 -3.58 1.78
C GLU A 31 -23.13 -2.69 2.53
N VAL A 32 -22.38 -1.87 1.80
CA VAL A 32 -21.48 -0.87 2.39
C VAL A 32 -22.26 0.08 3.30
N LEU A 33 -23.37 0.64 2.81
CA LEU A 33 -24.22 1.56 3.58
C LEU A 33 -24.84 0.86 4.79
N HIS A 34 -25.31 -0.38 4.63
CA HIS A 34 -25.87 -1.17 5.72
C HIS A 34 -24.82 -1.45 6.81
N ARG A 35 -23.60 -1.85 6.43
CA ARG A 35 -22.49 -2.08 7.37
C ARG A 35 -22.06 -0.79 8.06
N LEU A 36 -22.00 0.32 7.33
CA LEU A 36 -21.69 1.63 7.89
C LEU A 36 -22.76 2.06 8.92
N ALA A 37 -24.04 1.88 8.59
CA ALA A 37 -25.16 2.16 9.48
C ALA A 37 -25.07 1.33 10.77
N ARG A 38 -24.79 0.04 10.65
CA ARG A 38 -24.60 -0.86 11.80
C ARG A 38 -23.38 -0.48 12.65
N LEU A 39 -22.25 -0.19 12.02
CA LEU A 39 -21.02 0.21 12.71
C LEU A 39 -21.24 1.48 13.55
N LEU A 40 -21.89 2.48 12.97
CA LEU A 40 -22.13 3.77 13.62
C LEU A 40 -23.42 3.80 14.46
N LYS A 41 -24.19 2.70 14.49
CA LYS A 41 -25.49 2.59 15.15
C LYS A 41 -26.46 3.71 14.74
N ILE A 42 -26.46 4.03 13.44
CA ILE A 42 -27.31 5.05 12.82
C ILE A 42 -28.26 4.41 11.81
N THR A 43 -29.22 5.17 11.28
CA THR A 43 -30.11 4.65 10.24
C THR A 43 -29.40 4.57 8.88
N GLU A 44 -29.87 3.69 7.99
CA GLU A 44 -29.31 3.57 6.63
C GLU A 44 -29.41 4.89 5.85
N ARG A 45 -30.48 5.66 6.05
CA ARG A 45 -30.62 7.00 5.46
C ARG A 45 -29.49 7.94 5.92
N GLN A 46 -29.18 7.93 7.21
CA GLN A 46 -28.09 8.75 7.76
C GLN A 46 -26.72 8.28 7.23
N ALA A 47 -26.50 6.97 7.15
CA ALA A 47 -25.29 6.42 6.56
C ALA A 47 -25.14 6.78 5.07
N LYS A 48 -26.25 6.75 4.30
CA LYS A 48 -26.30 7.19 2.91
C LYS A 48 -25.87 8.65 2.77
N SER A 49 -26.52 9.55 3.51
CA SER A 49 -26.21 10.99 3.43
C SER A 49 -24.77 11.29 3.82
N LEU A 50 -24.21 10.55 4.79
CA LEU A 50 -22.82 10.70 5.21
C LEU A 50 -21.83 10.15 4.15
N PHE A 51 -22.15 9.03 3.50
CA PHE A 51 -21.33 8.45 2.44
C PHE A 51 -21.28 9.32 1.17
N TYR A 52 -22.42 9.87 0.76
CA TYR A 52 -22.54 10.74 -0.40
C TYR A 52 -22.20 12.21 -0.11
N GLY A 53 -22.06 12.60 1.16
CA GLY A 53 -21.75 13.99 1.53
C GLY A 53 -22.96 14.93 1.39
N GLU A 54 -24.17 14.40 1.47
CA GLU A 54 -25.43 15.14 1.35
C GLU A 54 -25.78 15.95 2.61
N TRP A 55 -24.95 15.88 3.65
CA TRP A 55 -25.20 16.59 4.91
C TRP A 55 -24.62 18.00 4.91
N GLU A 56 -25.52 18.98 4.92
CA GLU A 56 -25.20 20.39 5.18
C GLU A 56 -24.82 20.63 6.65
N ARG A 57 -25.50 19.92 7.58
CA ARG A 57 -25.25 19.99 9.02
C ARG A 57 -25.24 18.59 9.61
N LEU A 58 -24.09 18.19 10.11
CA LEU A 58 -23.85 16.88 10.71
C LEU A 58 -24.26 16.86 12.19
N PRO A 59 -25.17 15.98 12.63
CA PRO A 59 -25.48 15.86 14.05
C PRO A 59 -24.26 15.44 14.86
N ALA A 60 -24.01 16.12 15.98
CA ALA A 60 -22.82 15.91 16.81
C ALA A 60 -22.64 14.45 17.24
N TYR A 61 -23.72 13.77 17.64
CA TYR A 61 -23.66 12.37 18.07
C TYR A 61 -23.18 11.44 16.94
N VAL A 62 -23.46 11.75 15.67
CA VAL A 62 -23.02 10.95 14.53
C VAL A 62 -21.53 11.19 14.27
N TYR A 63 -21.10 12.45 14.34
CA TYR A 63 -19.68 12.80 14.20
C TYR A 63 -18.81 12.13 15.28
N LEU A 64 -19.27 12.14 16.54
CA LEU A 64 -18.54 11.50 17.64
C LEU A 64 -18.40 9.99 17.43
N ARG A 65 -19.48 9.30 17.04
CA ARG A 65 -19.40 7.86 16.72
C ARG A 65 -18.52 7.57 15.52
N LEU A 66 -18.56 8.43 14.50
CA LEU A 66 -17.72 8.30 13.31
C LEU A 66 -16.24 8.44 13.66
N THR A 67 -15.87 9.47 14.43
CA THR A 67 -14.47 9.71 14.84
C THR A 67 -13.94 8.59 15.73
N GLU A 68 -14.75 8.07 16.65
CA GLU A 68 -14.39 6.90 17.47
C GLU A 68 -14.17 5.65 16.61
N ALA A 69 -15.11 5.34 15.71
CA ALA A 69 -14.98 4.20 14.81
C ALA A 69 -13.76 4.34 13.87
N TYR A 70 -13.49 5.55 13.40
CA TYR A 70 -12.35 5.86 12.54
C TYR A 70 -11.02 5.67 13.27
N ARG A 71 -10.88 6.17 14.50
CA ARG A 71 -9.69 5.95 15.33
C ARG A 71 -9.43 4.47 15.58
N SER A 72 -10.46 3.72 15.97
CA SER A 72 -10.37 2.27 16.16
C SER A 72 -9.96 1.53 14.88
N ASN A 73 -10.38 2.03 13.71
CA ASN A 73 -9.99 1.47 12.43
C ASN A 73 -8.51 1.73 12.12
N LEU A 74 -8.03 2.95 12.34
CA LEU A 74 -6.62 3.30 12.16
C LEU A 74 -5.70 2.51 13.08
N GLU A 75 -6.07 2.30 14.34
CA GLU A 75 -5.30 1.47 15.27
C GLU A 75 -5.21 0.02 14.79
N ARG A 76 -6.30 -0.54 14.27
CA ARG A 76 -6.30 -1.88 13.67
C ARG A 76 -5.43 -1.95 12.43
N ALA A 77 -5.52 -0.94 11.55
CA ALA A 77 -4.70 -0.86 10.34
C ALA A 77 -3.20 -0.73 10.69
N ALA A 78 -2.85 0.06 11.72
CA ALA A 78 -1.49 0.21 12.21
C ALA A 78 -0.92 -1.12 12.70
N ARG A 79 -1.65 -1.86 13.56
CA ARG A 79 -1.23 -3.18 14.04
C ARG A 79 -1.04 -4.19 12.89
N GLN A 80 -1.91 -4.16 11.88
CA GLN A 80 -1.77 -5.02 10.71
C GLN A 80 -0.55 -4.65 9.87
N ALA A 81 -0.27 -3.35 9.70
CA ALA A 81 0.90 -2.87 8.99
C ALA A 81 2.19 -3.25 9.73
N GLU A 82 2.23 -3.09 11.06
CA GLU A 82 3.35 -3.51 11.91
C GLU A 82 3.59 -5.02 11.82
N HIS A 83 2.53 -5.82 11.87
CA HIS A 83 2.65 -7.27 11.73
C HIS A 83 3.20 -7.67 10.36
N ARG A 84 2.70 -7.07 9.27
CA ARG A 84 3.24 -7.31 7.92
C ARG A 84 4.70 -6.88 7.81
N ALA A 85 5.05 -5.71 8.36
CA ALA A 85 6.43 -5.24 8.38
C ALA A 85 7.34 -6.20 9.16
N ALA A 86 6.87 -6.78 10.26
CA ALA A 86 7.60 -7.79 11.01
C ALA A 86 7.84 -9.06 10.18
N ILE A 87 6.83 -9.55 9.45
CA ILE A 87 6.99 -10.68 8.52
C ILE A 87 8.04 -10.37 7.46
N TYR A 88 7.96 -9.19 6.82
CA TYR A 88 8.93 -8.80 5.80
C TYR A 88 10.35 -8.66 6.35
N ARG A 89 10.51 -8.14 7.57
CA ARG A 89 11.82 -8.07 8.24
C ARG A 89 12.38 -9.47 8.52
N ALA A 90 11.54 -10.40 8.99
CA ALA A 90 11.96 -11.78 9.23
C ALA A 90 12.40 -12.46 7.92
N LEU A 91 11.59 -12.35 6.86
CA LEU A 91 11.94 -12.87 5.54
C LEU A 91 13.23 -12.24 5.00
N SER A 92 13.38 -10.92 5.09
CA SER A 92 14.60 -10.23 4.67
C SER A 92 15.83 -10.77 5.37
N HIS A 93 15.76 -11.02 6.68
CA HIS A 93 16.87 -11.57 7.44
C HIS A 93 17.26 -12.97 6.98
N GLU A 94 16.27 -13.84 6.68
CA GLU A 94 16.52 -15.16 6.11
C GLU A 94 17.22 -15.08 4.74
N TRP A 95 16.80 -14.13 3.89
CA TRP A 95 17.45 -13.89 2.60
C TRP A 95 18.87 -13.36 2.76
N ASP A 96 19.10 -12.41 3.67
CA ASP A 96 20.42 -11.84 3.93
C ASP A 96 21.40 -12.91 4.44
N GLU A 97 20.94 -13.85 5.30
CA GLU A 97 21.73 -14.98 5.77
C GLU A 97 22.11 -15.96 4.65
N LEU A 98 21.16 -16.30 3.77
CA LEU A 98 21.42 -17.19 2.64
C LEU A 98 22.42 -16.56 1.65
N CYS A 99 22.23 -15.28 1.31
CA CYS A 99 23.17 -14.56 0.45
C CYS A 99 24.56 -14.44 1.09
N ALA A 100 24.66 -14.23 2.41
CA ALA A 100 25.93 -14.21 3.12
C ALA A 100 26.64 -15.58 3.07
N GLN A 101 25.90 -16.68 3.20
CA GLN A 101 26.44 -18.04 3.06
C GLN A 101 26.94 -18.32 1.63
N ASP A 102 26.18 -17.92 0.60
CA ASP A 102 26.61 -18.06 -0.80
C ASP A 102 27.85 -17.21 -1.10
N THR A 103 27.92 -16.00 -0.55
CA THR A 103 29.09 -15.12 -0.71
C THR A 103 30.32 -15.71 -0.02
N TYR A 104 30.16 -16.30 1.16
CA TYR A 104 31.23 -16.99 1.89
C TYR A 104 31.69 -18.26 1.15
N ALA A 105 30.77 -19.04 0.57
CA ALA A 105 31.10 -20.22 -0.24
C ALA A 105 31.85 -19.86 -1.54
N CYS A 106 31.45 -18.77 -2.21
CA CYS A 106 32.17 -18.21 -3.35
C CYS A 106 33.55 -17.66 -2.97
N ALA A 107 33.70 -17.03 -1.80
CA ALA A 107 34.99 -16.53 -1.32
C ALA A 107 35.97 -17.66 -0.95
N LEU A 108 35.47 -18.75 -0.34
CA LEU A 108 36.28 -19.94 -0.03
C LEU A 108 36.79 -20.64 -1.30
N THR A 109 35.93 -20.82 -2.29
CA THR A 109 36.32 -21.43 -3.58
C THR A 109 37.24 -20.54 -4.42
N ALA A 110 37.16 -19.21 -4.27
CA ALA A 110 38.12 -18.27 -4.87
C ALA A 110 39.51 -18.36 -4.20
N SER A 111 39.57 -18.51 -2.86
CA SER A 111 40.84 -18.62 -2.11
C SER A 111 41.59 -19.93 -2.41
N ASP A 112 40.88 -21.03 -2.63
CA ASP A 112 41.49 -22.30 -3.05
C ASP A 112 41.91 -22.32 -4.54
N GLY A 113 41.36 -21.40 -5.34
CA GLY A 113 41.69 -21.24 -6.77
C GLY A 113 42.90 -20.34 -7.05
N GLU A 114 43.37 -19.55 -6.08
CA GLU A 114 44.47 -18.59 -6.29
C GLU A 114 45.85 -19.24 -6.50
N GLN A 115 46.01 -20.54 -6.28
CA GLN A 115 47.24 -21.25 -6.66
C GLN A 115 47.26 -21.74 -8.11
N ASN A 116 46.18 -21.59 -8.90
CA ASN A 116 46.14 -22.13 -10.28
C ASN A 116 45.63 -21.14 -11.35
N MET A 117 45.82 -19.83 -11.16
CA MET A 117 45.40 -18.80 -12.13
C MET A 117 46.56 -17.97 -12.69
N ARG A 118 47.76 -18.55 -12.83
CA ARG A 118 48.73 -18.05 -13.84
C ARG A 118 48.36 -18.67 -15.19
N SER A 119 47.42 -18.04 -15.89
CA SER A 119 47.24 -18.02 -17.37
C SER A 119 45.75 -18.06 -17.74
N VAL A 120 45.02 -16.98 -17.50
CA VAL A 120 43.82 -16.69 -18.29
C VAL A 120 43.95 -15.27 -18.80
N GLN A 121 44.19 -15.15 -20.11
CA GLN A 121 44.20 -13.86 -20.82
C GLN A 121 42.84 -13.16 -20.65
N PRO A 122 42.80 -11.83 -20.48
CA PRO A 122 41.55 -11.10 -20.48
C PRO A 122 40.92 -11.10 -21.88
N LEU A 123 39.67 -11.56 -21.97
CA LEU A 123 38.85 -11.43 -23.19
C LEU A 123 38.53 -9.95 -23.48
N PRO A 124 38.48 -9.54 -24.76
CA PRO A 124 38.28 -8.16 -25.16
C PRO A 124 36.86 -7.67 -24.86
N SER A 125 36.79 -6.46 -24.33
CA SER A 125 35.60 -5.69 -23.95
C SER A 125 34.83 -5.18 -25.17
N SER A 126 34.11 -6.06 -25.85
CA SER A 126 33.25 -5.69 -26.97
C SER A 126 31.91 -6.44 -26.97
N ILE A 127 31.14 -6.33 -25.87
CA ILE A 127 29.69 -6.56 -25.89
C ILE A 127 29.04 -5.54 -24.96
N LEU A 128 28.98 -4.29 -25.43
CA LEU A 128 28.21 -3.23 -24.78
C LEU A 128 27.60 -2.35 -25.87
N GLU A 129 26.86 -2.95 -26.80
CA GLU A 129 26.04 -2.19 -27.74
C GLU A 129 24.87 -3.02 -28.25
N THR A 130 23.79 -3.05 -27.47
CA THR A 130 22.43 -3.23 -28.02
C THR A 130 21.41 -2.64 -27.04
N ALA A 131 21.54 -1.33 -26.81
CA ALA A 131 20.41 -0.53 -26.36
C ALA A 131 19.41 -0.43 -27.53
N SER A 132 18.48 -1.39 -27.60
CA SER A 132 17.34 -1.31 -28.51
C SER A 132 16.45 -0.13 -28.12
N ARG A 133 16.65 0.99 -28.81
CA ARG A 133 15.74 2.14 -28.85
C ARG A 133 14.34 1.70 -29.30
N PRO A 134 13.25 2.26 -28.72
CA PRO A 134 11.93 2.15 -29.31
C PRO A 134 11.86 3.03 -30.57
N SER A 135 11.58 2.40 -31.71
CA SER A 135 11.36 3.07 -32.99
C SER A 135 10.06 3.88 -32.93
N GLN A 136 10.19 5.20 -33.00
CA GLN A 136 9.11 6.06 -33.47
C GLN A 136 8.89 5.78 -34.95
N THR A 137 7.65 5.46 -35.33
CA THR A 137 7.17 5.66 -36.70
C THR A 137 5.91 6.50 -36.64
N GLY A 138 6.07 7.80 -36.88
CA GLY A 138 5.00 8.64 -37.40
C GLY A 138 5.04 8.62 -38.92
N SER A 139 3.88 8.46 -39.56
CA SER A 139 3.51 8.93 -40.90
C SER A 139 2.03 8.58 -41.06
N SER A 140 1.05 9.48 -41.00
CA SER A 140 0.69 10.58 -41.92
C SER A 140 0.36 10.14 -43.36
N ALA A 141 -0.71 10.75 -43.88
CA ALA A 141 -1.38 10.63 -45.19
C ALA A 141 -2.47 9.54 -45.25
N ALA A 142 -3.69 9.79 -45.74
CA ALA A 142 -4.37 10.97 -46.27
C ALA A 142 -5.88 10.72 -46.18
#